data_AF-A0A6N7ZRP9-F1
#
_entry.id   AF-A0A6N7ZRP9-F1
#
_cell.length_a   1.000
_cell.length_b   1.000
_cell.length_c   1.000
_cell.angle_alpha   90.00
_cell.angle_beta   90.00
_cell.angle_gamma   90.00
#
_symmetry.space_group_name_H-M   'P 1'
#
loop_
_entity.id
_entity.type
_entity.pdbx_description
1 polymer ?
#
loop_
_entity_poly.entity_id
_entity_poly.type
_entity_poly.pdbx_seq_one_letter_code
_entity_poly.pdbx_strand_id
1 'polypeptide(L)'
;MTKPTTKALIHLRVPAATKGRWVRASRAAGMRLTDWITHAVETNMQQQLSTVKIPSGLDFSALNLARDPDGAVSLDMSVIEQICGFNGLPVELFTDGPEDNLSGLIATWYRAHIAAGGAPDPVQEDLIRETEIEDAAGQSVSHHPGKA
;
A
#
# COMPACT_ATOMS: atom_id res chain seq x y z
N MET A 1 3.75 15.51 20.84
CA MET A 1 2.34 15.94 20.98
C MET A 1 1.52 15.14 19.98
N THR A 2 0.83 14.08 20.42
CA THR A 2 -0.09 13.31 19.58
C THR A 2 -1.30 14.17 19.26
N LYS A 3 -1.55 14.44 17.97
CA LYS A 3 -2.78 15.12 17.54
C LYS A 3 -3.98 14.29 18.03
N PRO A 4 -5.01 14.90 18.64
CA PRO A 4 -6.22 14.16 19.00
C PRO A 4 -6.87 13.62 17.71
N THR A 5 -7.12 12.32 17.67
CA THR A 5 -7.79 11.67 16.54
C THR A 5 -9.24 12.16 16.47
N THR A 6 -9.49 13.10 15.58
CA THR A 6 -10.84 13.61 15.33
C THR A 6 -11.69 12.49 14.74
N LYS A 7 -12.81 12.16 15.41
CA LYS A 7 -13.77 11.19 14.88
C LYS A 7 -14.58 11.84 13.76
N ALA A 8 -14.60 11.21 12.58
CA ALA A 8 -15.48 11.57 11.47
C ALA A 8 -16.76 10.73 11.48
N LEU A 9 -17.88 11.31 11.02
CA LEU A 9 -19.17 10.61 10.93
C LEU A 9 -19.46 10.19 9.47
N ILE A 10 -19.71 8.89 9.26
CA ILE A 10 -20.11 8.34 7.96
C ILE A 10 -21.57 7.87 8.05
N HIS A 11 -22.44 8.41 7.18
CA HIS A 11 -23.83 7.98 7.08
C HIS A 11 -24.01 6.94 5.97
N LEU A 12 -24.35 5.70 6.34
CA LEU A 12 -24.65 4.62 5.39
C LEU A 12 -26.16 4.44 5.26
N ARG A 13 -26.67 4.56 4.02
CA ARG A 13 -28.06 4.21 3.68
C ARG A 13 -28.05 2.89 2.94
N VAL A 14 -28.63 1.86 3.57
CA VAL A 14 -28.71 0.51 3.00
C VAL A 14 -30.11 -0.06 3.17
N PRO A 15 -30.56 -0.99 2.30
CA PRO A 15 -31.82 -1.69 2.50
C PRO A 15 -31.88 -2.36 3.88
N ALA A 16 -33.07 -2.39 4.49
CA ALA A 16 -33.27 -2.97 5.82
C ALA A 16 -32.79 -4.44 5.89
N ALA A 17 -33.03 -5.22 4.82
CA ALA A 17 -32.55 -6.59 4.72
C ALA A 17 -31.02 -6.70 4.76
N THR A 18 -30.31 -5.77 4.11
CA THR A 18 -28.83 -5.71 4.11
C THR A 18 -28.31 -5.40 5.51
N LYS A 19 -28.87 -4.38 6.18
CA LYS A 19 -28.54 -4.09 7.58
C LYS A 19 -28.79 -5.30 8.49
N GLY A 20 -29.93 -5.99 8.30
CA GLY A 20 -30.26 -7.20 9.04
C GLY A 20 -29.23 -8.32 8.86
N ARG A 21 -28.72 -8.54 7.63
CA ARG A 21 -27.64 -9.50 7.38
C ARG A 21 -26.34 -9.09 8.08
N TRP A 22 -25.92 -7.84 7.97
CA TRP A 22 -24.69 -7.34 8.59
C TRP A 22 -24.72 -7.43 10.12
N VAL A 23 -25.86 -7.11 10.76
CA VAL A 23 -26.02 -7.25 12.21
C VAL A 23 -25.86 -8.70 12.67
N ARG A 24 -26.41 -9.66 11.91
CA ARG A 24 -26.25 -11.09 12.25
C ARG A 24 -24.80 -11.54 12.08
N ALA A 25 -24.15 -11.14 10.99
CA ALA A 25 -22.74 -11.44 10.73
C ALA A 25 -21.82 -10.85 11.81
N SER A 26 -22.03 -9.57 12.18
CA SER A 26 -21.20 -8.92 13.21
C SER A 26 -21.34 -9.60 14.57
N ARG A 27 -22.56 -10.01 14.95
CA ARG A 27 -22.81 -10.75 16.20
C ARG A 27 -22.17 -12.13 16.20
N ALA A 28 -22.25 -12.86 15.08
CA ALA A 28 -21.58 -14.15 14.94
C ALA A 28 -20.06 -14.02 15.06
N ALA A 29 -19.49 -12.88 14.64
CA ALA A 29 -18.08 -12.54 14.81
C ALA A 29 -17.73 -11.94 16.18
N GLY A 30 -18.69 -11.77 17.10
CA GLY A 30 -18.45 -11.15 18.42
C GLY A 30 -18.14 -9.65 18.38
N MET A 31 -18.46 -8.95 17.29
CA MET A 31 -18.11 -7.55 17.05
C MET A 31 -19.33 -6.62 17.06
N ARG A 32 -19.10 -5.34 17.40
CA ARG A 32 -20.08 -4.28 17.14
C ARG A 32 -20.23 -4.11 15.63
N LEU A 33 -21.43 -3.74 15.16
CA LEU A 33 -21.68 -3.54 13.73
C LEU A 33 -20.71 -2.53 13.11
N THR A 34 -20.42 -1.43 13.79
CA THR A 34 -19.46 -0.41 13.31
C THR A 34 -18.07 -1.00 13.11
N ASP A 35 -17.52 -1.64 14.14
CA ASP A 35 -16.17 -2.22 14.09
C ASP A 35 -16.08 -3.33 13.03
N TRP A 36 -17.12 -4.14 12.90
CA TRP A 36 -17.21 -5.17 11.87
C TRP A 36 -17.26 -4.60 10.45
N ILE A 37 -18.03 -3.53 10.22
CA ILE A 37 -18.07 -2.85 8.91
C ILE A 37 -16.70 -2.24 8.60
N THR A 38 -16.09 -1.52 9.54
CA THR A 38 -14.76 -0.94 9.35
C THR A 38 -13.75 -2.05 9.00
N HIS A 39 -13.69 -3.11 9.81
CA HIS A 39 -12.79 -4.24 9.55
C HIS A 39 -13.03 -4.90 8.18
N ALA A 40 -14.30 -5.08 7.78
CA ALA A 40 -14.64 -5.67 6.49
C ALA A 40 -14.20 -4.77 5.32
N VAL A 41 -14.36 -3.45 5.44
CA VAL A 41 -13.91 -2.48 4.42
C VAL A 41 -12.39 -2.49 4.30
N GLU A 42 -11.66 -2.35 5.41
CA GLU A 42 -10.20 -2.36 5.42
C GLU A 42 -9.64 -3.69 4.87
N THR A 43 -10.24 -4.81 5.26
CA THR A 43 -9.83 -6.13 4.78
C THR A 43 -10.06 -6.27 3.26
N ASN A 44 -11.19 -5.76 2.75
CA ASN A 44 -11.45 -5.77 1.31
C ASN A 44 -10.45 -4.91 0.54
N MET A 45 -10.11 -3.72 1.06
CA MET A 45 -9.09 -2.85 0.46
C MET A 45 -7.72 -3.54 0.43
N GLN A 46 -7.32 -4.17 1.54
CA GLN A 46 -6.06 -4.92 1.61
C GLN A 46 -6.02 -6.11 0.63
N GLN A 47 -7.14 -6.81 0.44
CA GLN A 47 -7.26 -7.91 -0.52
C GLN A 47 -7.15 -7.44 -1.98
N GLN A 48 -7.66 -6.24 -2.28
CA GLN A 48 -7.49 -5.65 -3.61
C GLN A 48 -6.00 -5.35 -3.88
N LEU A 49 -5.29 -4.81 -2.88
CA LEU A 49 -3.86 -4.53 -3.00
C LEU A 49 -2.99 -5.78 -3.18
N SER A 50 -3.35 -6.90 -2.55
CA SER A 50 -2.60 -8.16 -2.69
C SER A 50 -2.80 -8.87 -4.03
N THR A 51 -3.73 -8.39 -4.88
CA THR A 51 -4.05 -8.99 -6.17
C THR A 51 -3.69 -8.11 -7.37
N VAL A 52 -2.96 -7.01 -7.14
CA VAL A 52 -2.47 -6.10 -8.17
C VAL A 52 -1.63 -6.87 -9.20
N LYS A 53 -1.95 -6.65 -10.47
CA LYS A 53 -1.23 -7.20 -11.63
C LYS A 53 -0.51 -6.09 -12.37
N ILE A 54 0.74 -6.34 -12.74
CA ILE A 54 1.49 -5.43 -13.60
C ILE A 54 1.05 -5.65 -15.06
N PRO A 55 0.69 -4.60 -15.82
CA PRO A 55 0.38 -4.70 -17.24
C PRO A 55 1.53 -5.33 -18.03
N SER A 56 1.22 -6.25 -18.95
CA SER A 56 2.22 -6.83 -19.84
C SER A 56 2.87 -5.73 -20.70
N GLY A 57 4.20 -5.74 -20.78
CA GLY A 57 4.96 -4.74 -21.54
C GLY A 57 5.30 -3.47 -20.76
N LEU A 58 4.87 -3.36 -19.51
CA LEU A 58 5.35 -2.32 -18.59
C LEU A 58 6.62 -2.81 -17.89
N ASP A 59 7.74 -2.16 -18.16
CA ASP A 59 9.04 -2.46 -17.55
C ASP A 59 9.19 -1.75 -16.19
N PHE A 60 9.88 -2.36 -15.23
CA PHE A 60 10.16 -1.75 -13.93
C PHE A 60 10.91 -0.42 -14.07
N SER A 61 11.84 -0.33 -15.03
CA SER A 61 12.61 0.89 -15.32
C SER A 61 11.73 2.08 -15.71
N ALA A 62 10.48 1.85 -16.13
CA ALA A 62 9.53 2.94 -16.38
C ALA A 62 9.21 3.75 -15.12
N LEU A 63 9.32 3.16 -13.92
CA LEU A 63 9.15 3.88 -12.66
C LEU A 63 10.13 5.04 -12.51
N ASN A 64 11.28 4.99 -13.20
CA ASN A 64 12.31 6.02 -13.15
C ASN A 64 12.65 6.40 -11.71
N LEU A 65 12.95 5.38 -10.88
CA LEU A 65 13.29 5.59 -9.48
C LEU A 65 14.53 6.47 -9.38
N ALA A 66 14.44 7.48 -8.53
CA ALA A 66 15.55 8.36 -8.22
C ALA A 66 15.61 8.61 -6.72
N ARG A 67 16.83 8.81 -6.23
CA ARG A 67 17.07 9.35 -4.88
C ARG A 67 17.39 10.83 -5.01
N ASP A 68 16.55 11.64 -4.39
CA ASP A 68 16.68 13.09 -4.34
C ASP A 68 17.81 13.50 -3.37
N PRO A 69 18.35 14.73 -3.48
CA PRO A 69 19.47 15.18 -2.64
C PRO A 69 19.18 15.22 -1.13
N ASP A 70 17.91 15.32 -0.76
CA ASP A 70 17.44 15.24 0.64
C ASP A 70 17.22 13.80 1.11
N GLY A 71 17.54 12.82 0.25
CA GLY A 71 17.39 11.39 0.47
C GLY A 71 16.03 10.84 0.04
N ALA A 72 15.03 11.68 -0.24
CA ALA A 72 13.70 11.21 -0.63
C ALA A 72 13.76 10.36 -1.90
N VAL A 73 12.79 9.47 -2.05
CA VAL A 73 12.67 8.63 -3.27
C VAL A 73 11.59 9.23 -4.14
N SER A 74 11.95 9.59 -5.37
CA SER A 74 11.04 10.06 -6.39
C SER A 74 10.82 8.99 -7.46
N LEU A 75 9.65 9.01 -8.08
CA LEU A 75 9.22 8.05 -9.11
C LEU A 75 8.20 8.68 -10.07
N ASP A 76 8.04 8.08 -11.24
CA ASP A 76 7.01 8.49 -12.21
C ASP A 76 5.64 7.96 -11.79
N MET A 77 4.83 8.83 -11.19
CA MET A 77 3.48 8.50 -10.73
C MET A 77 2.54 8.08 -11.86
N SER A 78 2.80 8.46 -13.12
CA SER A 78 1.96 8.03 -14.25
C SER A 78 2.02 6.51 -14.46
N VAL A 79 3.09 5.85 -14.01
CA VAL A 79 3.23 4.39 -14.04
C VAL A 79 2.32 3.74 -13.01
N ILE A 80 2.24 4.31 -11.80
CA ILE A 80 1.33 3.85 -10.75
C ILE A 80 -0.13 4.04 -11.19
N GLU A 81 -0.45 5.18 -11.81
CA GLU A 81 -1.77 5.44 -12.38
C GLU A 81 -2.14 4.42 -13.48
N GLN A 82 -1.20 4.05 -14.35
CA GLN A 82 -1.41 3.02 -15.37
C GLN A 82 -1.68 1.64 -14.75
N ILE A 83 -0.91 1.25 -13.74
CA ILE A 83 -1.13 0.01 -12.98
C ILE A 83 -2.51 0.04 -12.33
N CYS A 84 -2.88 1.16 -11.69
CA CYS A 84 -4.19 1.34 -11.07
C CYS A 84 -5.32 1.20 -12.10
N GLY A 85 -5.20 1.90 -13.24
CA GLY A 85 -6.18 1.84 -14.34
C GLY A 85 -6.36 0.42 -14.89
N PHE A 86 -5.28 -0.34 -15.04
CA PHE A 86 -5.33 -1.74 -15.48
C PHE A 86 -6.05 -2.66 -14.48
N ASN A 87 -5.88 -2.40 -13.18
CA ASN A 87 -6.48 -3.20 -12.12
C ASN A 87 -7.87 -2.71 -11.67
N GLY A 88 -8.35 -1.58 -12.21
CA GLY A 88 -9.59 -0.95 -11.77
C GLY A 88 -9.52 -0.43 -10.33
N LEU A 89 -8.33 0.00 -9.91
CA LEU A 89 -8.08 0.52 -8.55
C LEU A 89 -8.02 2.05 -8.56
N PRO A 90 -8.49 2.71 -7.48
CA PRO A 90 -8.18 4.12 -7.24
C PRO A 90 -6.72 4.30 -6.88
N VAL A 91 -6.07 5.31 -7.45
CA VAL A 91 -4.66 5.65 -7.16
C VAL A 91 -4.48 6.12 -5.71
N GLU A 92 -5.55 6.64 -5.10
CA GLU A 92 -5.59 7.11 -3.72
C GLU A 92 -5.31 6.00 -2.71
N LEU A 93 -5.47 4.72 -3.09
CA LEU A 93 -5.02 3.60 -2.25
C LEU A 93 -3.51 3.61 -2.02
N PHE A 94 -2.75 4.21 -2.93
CA PHE A 94 -1.29 4.29 -2.88
C PHE A 94 -0.79 5.68 -2.46
N THR A 95 -1.52 6.76 -2.74
CA THR A 95 -1.10 8.14 -2.37
C THR A 95 -1.61 8.59 -1.01
N ASP A 96 -2.84 8.20 -0.66
CA ASP A 96 -3.53 8.67 0.55
C ASP A 96 -3.69 7.53 1.58
N GLY A 97 -3.40 6.30 1.16
CA GLY A 97 -3.36 5.12 2.01
C GLY A 97 -2.09 5.01 2.84
N PRO A 98 -1.93 3.92 3.61
CA PRO A 98 -0.67 3.59 4.27
C PRO A 98 0.50 3.59 3.27
N GLU A 99 1.63 4.21 3.67
CA GLU A 99 2.85 4.29 2.86
C GLU A 99 3.32 2.90 2.39
N ASP A 100 3.12 1.89 3.23
CA ASP A 100 3.42 0.47 2.96
C ASP A 100 2.72 -0.09 1.70
N ASN A 101 1.62 0.53 1.24
CA ASN A 101 0.92 0.08 0.05
C ASN A 101 1.77 0.32 -1.20
N LEU A 102 2.34 1.53 -1.33
CA LEU A 102 3.16 1.89 -2.49
C LEU A 102 4.51 1.19 -2.43
N SER A 103 5.18 1.22 -1.27
CA SER A 103 6.47 0.54 -1.09
C SER A 103 6.35 -0.98 -1.28
N GLY A 104 5.28 -1.59 -0.76
CA GLY A 104 4.98 -3.02 -0.92
C GLY A 104 4.70 -3.41 -2.38
N LEU A 105 3.99 -2.57 -3.14
CA LEU A 105 3.80 -2.75 -4.58
C LEU A 105 5.14 -2.74 -5.32
N ILE A 106 5.95 -1.70 -5.11
CA ILE A 106 7.25 -1.53 -5.79
C ILE A 106 8.18 -2.69 -5.45
N ALA A 107 8.32 -3.04 -4.17
CA ALA A 107 9.18 -4.14 -3.75
C ALA A 107 8.73 -5.50 -4.29
N THR A 108 7.41 -5.73 -4.40
CA THR A 108 6.87 -6.98 -4.97
C THR A 108 7.08 -7.05 -6.48
N TRP A 109 6.82 -5.94 -7.19
CA TRP A 109 7.09 -5.86 -8.62
C TRP A 109 8.58 -6.02 -8.92
N TYR A 110 9.46 -5.36 -8.17
CA TYR A 110 10.91 -5.46 -8.36
C TYR A 110 11.41 -6.90 -8.23
N ARG A 111 10.97 -7.62 -7.18
CA ARG A 111 11.33 -9.04 -7.01
C ARG A 111 10.89 -9.90 -8.19
N ALA A 112 9.70 -9.65 -8.75
CA ALA A 112 9.22 -10.34 -9.94
C ALA A 112 10.03 -9.98 -11.20
N HIS A 113 10.42 -8.71 -11.34
CA HIS A 113 11.28 -8.22 -12.43
C HIS A 113 12.65 -8.90 -12.41
N ILE A 114 13.32 -8.97 -11.26
CA ILE A 114 14.61 -9.67 -11.13
C ILE A 114 14.47 -11.17 -11.37
N ALA A 115 13.41 -11.81 -10.84
CA ALA A 115 13.15 -13.22 -11.10
C ALA A 115 12.92 -13.54 -12.59
N ALA A 116 12.43 -12.56 -13.36
CA ALA A 116 12.26 -12.66 -14.81
C ALA A 116 13.55 -12.34 -15.60
N GLY A 117 14.68 -12.06 -14.93
CA GLY A 117 15.95 -11.71 -15.56
C GLY A 117 16.08 -10.23 -15.92
N GLY A 118 15.24 -9.38 -15.34
CA GLY A 118 15.31 -7.93 -15.48
C GLY A 118 16.61 -7.36 -14.92
N ALA A 119 17.02 -6.19 -15.42
CA ALA A 119 18.21 -5.49 -14.93
C ALA A 119 17.99 -4.97 -13.50
N PRO A 120 18.98 -5.06 -12.61
CA PRO A 120 18.92 -4.46 -11.28
C PRO A 120 18.70 -2.95 -11.32
N ASP A 121 17.87 -2.44 -10.42
CA ASP A 121 17.67 -1.00 -10.22
C ASP A 121 18.49 -0.55 -8.99
N PRO A 122 19.44 0.40 -9.14
CA PRO A 122 20.34 0.76 -8.06
C PRO A 122 19.63 1.39 -6.86
N VAL A 123 18.56 2.17 -7.08
CA VAL A 123 17.83 2.82 -5.99
C VAL A 123 17.07 1.76 -5.19
N GLN A 124 16.41 0.84 -5.86
CA GLN A 124 15.66 -0.22 -5.19
C GLN A 124 16.59 -1.21 -4.45
N GLU A 125 17.75 -1.55 -5.01
CA GLU A 125 18.76 -2.36 -4.33
C GLU A 125 19.30 -1.70 -3.05
N ASP A 126 19.50 -0.38 -3.09
CA ASP A 126 19.95 0.38 -1.93
C ASP A 126 18.88 0.42 -0.83
N LEU A 127 17.61 0.66 -1.19
CA LEU A 127 16.50 0.64 -0.23
C LEU A 127 16.32 -0.73 0.45
N ILE A 128 16.43 -1.83 -0.32
CA ILE A 128 16.36 -3.19 0.23
C ILE A 128 17.48 -3.40 1.26
N ARG A 129 18.71 -2.98 0.93
CA ARG A 129 19.85 -3.11 1.83
C ARG A 129 19.70 -2.26 3.10
N GLU A 130 19.15 -1.06 2.99
CA GLU A 130 18.84 -0.20 4.14
C GLU A 130 17.86 -0.92 5.09
N THR A 131 16.76 -1.47 4.56
CA THR A 131 15.78 -2.22 5.37
C THR A 131 16.40 -3.45 6.04
N GLU A 132 17.23 -4.22 5.32
CA GLU A 132 17.91 -5.40 5.89
C GLU A 132 18.86 -5.04 7.05
N ILE A 133 19.55 -3.90 6.95
CA ILE A 133 20.43 -3.40 8.02
C ILE A 133 19.61 -2.94 9.24
N GLU A 134 18.51 -2.23 9.02
CA GLU A 134 17.60 -1.78 10.10
C GLU A 134 16.99 -2.96 10.86
N ASP A 135 16.51 -3.98 10.12
CA ASP A 135 15.98 -5.23 10.67
C ASP A 135 17.03 -5.97 11.51
N ALA A 136 18.26 -6.08 11.00
CA ALA A 136 19.36 -6.73 11.72
C ALA A 136 19.78 -5.96 12.98
N ALA A 137 19.64 -4.63 12.99
CA ALA A 137 19.92 -3.77 14.13
C ALA A 137 18.78 -3.74 15.18
N GLY A 138 17.61 -4.34 14.88
CA GLY A 138 16.44 -4.32 15.75
C GLY A 138 15.83 -2.92 15.94
N GLN A 139 16.11 -2.00 15.02
CA GLN A 139 15.56 -0.65 15.02
C GLN A 139 14.46 -0.55 13.97
N SER A 140 13.20 -0.54 14.41
CA SER A 140 12.03 -0.27 13.57
C SER A 140 11.71 1.23 13.45
N VAL A 141 12.68 2.11 13.70
CA VAL A 141 12.49 3.56 13.62
C VAL A 141 12.96 4.00 12.24
N SER A 142 12.03 4.26 11.32
CA SER A 142 12.33 4.91 10.04
C SER A 142 13.19 6.14 10.28
N HIS A 143 14.45 6.07 9.86
CA HIS A 143 15.26 7.27 9.75
C HIS A 143 14.74 8.09 8.57
N HIS A 144 14.78 9.41 8.69
CA HIS A 144 14.52 10.27 7.54
C HIS A 144 15.54 9.92 6.43
N PRO A 145 15.09 9.84 5.17
CA PRO A 145 15.98 9.48 4.09
C PRO A 145 17.23 10.38 4.04
N GLY A 146 18.38 9.83 3.63
CA GLY A 146 19.58 10.62 3.32
C GLY A 146 20.68 10.71 4.38
N LYS A 147 20.73 9.81 5.38
CA LYS A 147 21.92 9.70 6.25
C LYS A 147 22.28 8.25 6.57
N ALA A 148 23.18 7.69 5.75
CA ALA A 148 24.17 6.70 6.18
C ALA A 148 25.49 7.43 6.48
#